data_AF-A0A927BSC1-F1
#
_entry.id   AF-A0A927BSC1-F1
#
_cell.length_a   1.000
_cell.length_b   1.000
_cell.length_c   1.000
_cell.angle_alpha   90.00
_cell.angle_beta   90.00
_cell.angle_gamma   90.00
#
_symmetry.space_group_name_H-M   'P 1'
#
loop_
_entity.id
_entity.type
_entity.pdbx_description
1 polymer ?
#
loop_
_entity_poly.entity_id
_entity_poly.type
_entity_poly.pdbx_seq_one_letter_code
_entity_poly.pdbx_strand_id
1 'polypeptide(L)'
;MHRSGATAHASNGSRASEPDAHSANGARAVDVTLANNARSTGQERFPVLEIFGPTVQGEGRVIGRKTLFVRTAGCDYACAWCDSAFTWDGSAKDEIERLDAAQIVERLAELGGEAFAHVTLSGGNPALLPGLGELIDVLHARGAEVALETQGSRWQDWFVRIDQLTLSPKPPSSGMETDWARLDDILSRLEGGGGGGEWSLKVVVFDEIDLDYAIRVHERYPDVSFYVQPGNADLTEPEPARMLSTLAVQYEALVQRIMDEPRLQRVSVLPQLHTWLWGNKRGV
;
A
#
# COMPACT_ATOMS: atom_id res chain seq x y z
N MET A 1 5.37 -7.24 81.29
CA MET A 1 5.23 -8.49 80.51
C MET A 1 6.45 -8.60 79.59
N HIS A 2 7.49 -9.32 80.03
CA HIS A 2 8.11 -10.48 79.34
C HIS A 2 8.64 -10.16 77.93
N ARG A 3 9.94 -9.88 77.72
CA ARG A 3 11.20 -10.68 77.74
C ARG A 3 11.65 -11.14 76.34
N SER A 4 12.97 -11.10 76.16
CA SER A 4 13.84 -11.71 75.11
C SER A 4 13.99 -10.94 73.79
N GLY A 5 15.17 -10.83 73.17
CA GLY A 5 16.46 -11.44 73.47
C GLY A 5 17.61 -10.86 72.62
N ALA A 6 18.82 -11.15 73.10
CA ALA A 6 20.14 -11.08 72.45
C ALA A 6 20.20 -11.93 71.15
N THR A 7 21.16 -11.88 70.22
CA THR A 7 22.57 -11.47 70.24
C THR A 7 23.10 -11.35 68.81
N ALA A 8 24.28 -10.74 68.68
CA ALA A 8 25.02 -10.42 67.46
C ALA A 8 25.46 -11.59 66.56
N HIS A 9 25.54 -11.25 65.27
CA HIS A 9 26.20 -11.95 64.17
C HIS A 9 27.74 -11.92 64.27
N ALA A 10 28.38 -13.04 63.95
CA ALA A 10 29.59 -13.12 63.11
C ALA A 10 29.91 -14.58 62.76
N SER A 11 30.09 -14.89 61.47
CA SER A 11 31.37 -15.38 60.92
C SER A 11 31.25 -15.89 59.48
N ASN A 12 32.09 -15.30 58.61
CA ASN A 12 32.91 -15.87 57.54
C ASN A 12 32.31 -16.76 56.43
N GLY A 13 32.70 -16.43 55.19
CA GLY A 13 32.91 -17.45 54.15
C GLY A 13 32.85 -16.97 52.71
N SER A 14 33.98 -16.48 52.20
CA SER A 14 34.47 -16.56 50.81
C SER A 14 33.53 -17.03 49.68
N ARG A 15 33.42 -16.22 48.62
CA ARG A 15 34.00 -16.45 47.28
C ARG A 15 33.42 -15.42 46.30
N ALA A 16 34.31 -14.80 45.53
CA ALA A 16 33.93 -14.03 44.36
C ALA A 16 33.36 -14.97 43.30
N SER A 17 32.20 -14.62 42.76
CA SER A 17 31.59 -15.26 41.59
C SER A 17 31.24 -14.17 40.58
N GLU A 18 31.78 -14.34 39.38
CA GLU A 18 31.52 -13.58 38.16
C GLU A 18 30.01 -13.50 37.85
N PRO A 19 29.52 -12.46 37.16
CA PRO A 19 28.14 -12.41 36.74
C PRO A 19 27.90 -13.29 35.52
N ASP A 20 26.95 -14.22 35.69
CA ASP A 20 26.42 -15.16 34.72
C ASP A 20 25.92 -14.49 33.43
N ALA A 21 26.40 -15.03 32.31
CA ALA A 21 25.78 -14.88 31.00
C ALA A 21 24.61 -15.87 30.89
N HIS A 22 23.36 -15.40 30.84
CA HIS A 22 22.23 -16.06 30.16
C HIS A 22 20.98 -15.17 30.14
N SER A 23 20.60 -14.68 28.96
CA SER A 23 19.26 -14.88 28.40
C SER A 23 19.24 -14.31 26.97
N ALA A 24 19.72 -15.12 26.02
CA ALA A 24 19.49 -14.90 24.60
C ALA A 24 18.04 -15.30 24.31
N ASN A 25 17.18 -14.32 24.04
CA ASN A 25 15.79 -14.57 23.67
C ASN A 25 15.79 -15.05 22.21
N GLY A 26 15.47 -16.32 22.01
CA GLY A 26 15.52 -17.00 20.72
C GLY A 26 14.47 -16.45 19.75
N ALA A 27 14.94 -15.72 18.72
CA ALA A 27 14.22 -15.61 17.47
C ALA A 27 14.17 -17.00 16.84
N ARG A 28 13.00 -17.65 16.85
CA ARG A 28 12.76 -18.85 16.06
C ARG A 28 12.96 -18.47 14.60
N ALA A 29 14.04 -18.96 14.00
CA ALA A 29 14.17 -19.03 12.55
C ALA A 29 12.92 -19.75 12.02
N VAL A 30 12.12 -19.03 11.24
CA VAL A 30 11.01 -19.64 10.50
C VAL A 30 11.69 -20.56 9.49
N ASP A 31 11.48 -21.85 9.68
CA ASP A 31 12.03 -22.90 8.84
C ASP A 31 11.46 -22.74 7.43
N VAL A 32 12.27 -22.22 6.51
CA VAL A 32 11.96 -21.96 5.08
C VAL A 32 11.54 -23.24 4.34
N THR A 33 11.63 -24.39 5.00
CA THR A 33 11.33 -25.72 4.46
C THR A 33 9.84 -25.99 4.22
N LEU A 34 8.91 -25.19 4.79
CA LEU A 34 7.47 -25.34 4.50
C LEU A 34 7.03 -24.70 3.16
N ALA A 35 7.89 -23.93 2.48
CA ALA A 35 7.61 -23.38 1.15
C ALA A 35 7.83 -24.39 0.01
N ASN A 36 8.42 -25.56 0.27
CA ASN A 36 8.93 -26.45 -0.78
C ASN A 36 8.08 -27.69 -1.09
N ASN A 37 6.89 -27.84 -0.51
CA ASN A 37 6.06 -29.05 -0.70
C ASN A 37 4.72 -28.82 -1.43
N ALA A 38 4.75 -27.96 -2.45
CA ALA A 38 3.71 -27.90 -3.48
C ALA A 38 4.34 -27.93 -4.88
N ARG A 39 5.03 -29.02 -5.22
CA ARG A 39 5.29 -29.33 -6.64
C ARG A 39 4.03 -29.92 -7.26
N SER A 40 3.11 -29.05 -7.65
CA SER A 40 2.00 -29.38 -8.56
C SER A 40 2.03 -28.44 -9.75
N THR A 41 2.04 -29.00 -10.96
CA THR A 41 1.50 -28.43 -12.21
C THR A 41 1.32 -26.90 -12.27
N GLY A 42 2.30 -26.19 -12.85
CA GLY A 42 2.20 -24.81 -13.33
C GLY A 42 1.90 -23.76 -12.26
N GLN A 43 2.93 -23.29 -11.54
CA GLN A 43 2.79 -22.12 -10.65
C GLN A 43 2.30 -20.91 -11.45
N GLU A 44 1.30 -20.19 -10.91
CA GLU A 44 0.77 -18.97 -11.52
C GLU A 44 1.90 -17.94 -11.66
N ARG A 45 1.95 -17.26 -12.81
CA ARG A 45 3.00 -16.27 -13.09
C ARG A 45 2.41 -14.91 -13.36
N PHE A 46 2.78 -13.94 -12.54
CA PHE A 46 2.33 -12.56 -12.59
C PHE A 46 3.19 -11.75 -13.56
N PRO A 47 2.60 -10.85 -14.36
CA PRO A 47 3.35 -9.90 -15.18
C PRO A 47 3.82 -8.74 -14.30
N VAL A 48 5.10 -8.74 -13.92
CA VAL A 48 5.71 -7.73 -13.03
C VAL A 48 6.62 -6.82 -13.85
N LEU A 49 6.52 -5.51 -13.62
CA LEU A 49 7.38 -4.49 -14.23
C LEU A 49 8.42 -3.95 -13.24
N GLU A 50 8.00 -3.70 -11.99
CA GLU A 50 8.91 -3.16 -10.98
C GLU A 50 8.73 -3.87 -9.64
N ILE A 51 9.83 -4.13 -8.96
CA ILE A 51 9.86 -4.46 -7.53
C ILE A 51 10.92 -3.56 -6.91
N PHE A 52 10.53 -2.72 -5.94
CA PHE A 52 11.42 -1.71 -5.38
C PHE A 52 11.09 -1.36 -3.93
N GLY A 53 12.00 -0.60 -3.32
CA GLY A 53 11.97 -0.17 -1.93
C GLY A 53 13.19 -0.72 -1.14
N PRO A 54 13.20 -0.60 0.20
CA PRO A 54 12.17 0.03 1.03
C PRO A 54 11.98 1.51 0.70
N THR A 55 10.72 1.93 0.61
CA THR A 55 10.31 3.32 0.49
C THR A 55 9.16 3.62 1.44
N VAL A 56 8.48 4.76 1.29
CA VAL A 56 7.25 5.14 1.99
C VAL A 56 6.07 5.16 1.00
N GLN A 57 4.91 4.66 1.43
CA GLN A 57 3.67 4.89 0.70
C GLN A 57 3.44 6.40 0.59
N GLY A 58 3.34 6.91 -0.62
CA GLY A 58 3.24 8.35 -0.85
C GLY A 58 1.80 8.89 -0.81
N GLU A 59 0.79 8.02 -0.77
CA GLU A 59 -0.60 8.40 -1.00
C GLU A 59 -1.60 7.69 -0.07
N GLY A 60 -2.80 8.27 0.03
CA GLY A 60 -3.97 7.62 0.64
C GLY A 60 -3.84 7.32 2.13
N ARG A 61 -4.56 6.29 2.57
CA ARG A 61 -4.77 5.97 3.99
C ARG A 61 -3.49 5.69 4.77
N VAL A 62 -2.52 5.02 4.16
CA VAL A 62 -1.27 4.61 4.82
C VAL A 62 -0.08 5.47 4.37
N ILE A 63 -0.34 6.72 3.96
CA ILE A 63 0.69 7.70 3.60
C ILE A 63 1.80 7.80 4.67
N GLY A 64 3.06 7.82 4.23
CA GLY A 64 4.25 7.84 5.08
C GLY A 64 4.69 6.48 5.62
N ARG A 65 3.89 5.41 5.47
CA ARG A 65 4.24 4.07 5.96
C ARG A 65 5.37 3.45 5.14
N LYS A 66 6.40 2.92 5.80
CA LYS A 66 7.48 2.16 5.13
C LYS A 66 6.92 0.91 4.44
N THR A 67 7.21 0.72 3.16
CA THR A 67 6.71 -0.37 2.33
C THR A 67 7.73 -0.80 1.27
N LEU A 68 7.60 -2.03 0.79
CA LEU A 68 8.09 -2.42 -0.53
C LEU A 68 6.95 -2.31 -1.56
N PHE A 69 7.27 -2.20 -2.84
CA PHE A 69 6.29 -2.14 -3.93
C PHE A 69 6.48 -3.29 -4.90
N VAL A 70 5.36 -3.82 -5.39
CA VAL A 70 5.30 -4.69 -6.57
C VAL A 70 4.36 -4.03 -7.56
N ARG A 71 4.89 -3.63 -8.72
CA ARG A 71 4.13 -3.01 -9.81
C ARG A 71 3.90 -4.03 -10.91
N THR A 72 2.65 -4.38 -11.17
CA THR A 72 2.28 -5.30 -12.25
C THR A 72 2.16 -4.59 -13.62
N ALA A 73 1.92 -5.34 -14.68
CA ALA A 73 1.65 -4.82 -16.01
C ALA A 73 0.20 -5.08 -16.43
N GLY A 74 -0.31 -4.21 -17.29
CA GLY A 74 -1.66 -4.27 -17.86
C GLY A 74 -2.66 -3.40 -17.11
N CYS A 75 -3.50 -2.67 -17.83
CA CYS A 75 -4.59 -1.89 -17.25
C CYS A 75 -5.78 -1.93 -18.20
N ASP A 76 -7.00 -2.01 -17.68
CA ASP A 76 -8.23 -1.91 -18.45
C ASP A 76 -8.66 -0.45 -18.69
N TYR A 77 -7.91 0.51 -18.13
CA TYR A 77 -8.08 1.95 -18.31
C TYR A 77 -6.85 2.56 -18.99
N ALA A 78 -7.04 3.68 -19.68
CA ALA A 78 -6.02 4.47 -20.37
C ALA A 78 -6.13 5.94 -19.96
N CYS A 79 -5.92 6.22 -18.66
CA CYS A 79 -6.12 7.56 -18.10
C CYS A 79 -5.15 8.57 -18.75
N ALA A 80 -5.66 9.76 -19.13
CA ALA A 80 -4.90 10.79 -19.83
C ALA A 80 -3.64 11.28 -19.08
N TRP A 81 -3.70 11.28 -17.75
CA TRP A 81 -2.64 11.77 -16.85
C TRP A 81 -1.98 10.62 -16.05
N CYS A 82 -1.98 9.39 -16.58
CA CYS A 82 -1.38 8.26 -15.88
C CYS A 82 0.15 8.44 -15.71
N ASP A 83 0.59 8.69 -14.47
CA ASP A 83 2.03 8.77 -14.11
C ASP A 83 2.82 7.49 -14.38
N SER A 84 2.11 6.37 -14.52
CA SER A 84 2.63 5.03 -14.73
C SER A 84 2.16 4.43 -16.07
N ALA A 85 1.98 5.27 -17.11
CA ALA A 85 1.47 4.85 -18.42
C ALA A 85 2.24 3.66 -19.04
N PHE A 86 3.54 3.57 -18.76
CA PHE A 86 4.41 2.46 -19.18
C PHE A 86 3.92 1.07 -18.77
N THR A 87 3.03 1.00 -17.77
CA THR A 87 2.41 -0.26 -17.34
C THR A 87 1.38 -0.81 -18.33
N TRP A 88 0.86 -0.01 -19.26
CA TRP A 88 -0.22 -0.43 -20.17
C TRP A 88 -0.09 0.09 -21.61
N ASP A 89 0.68 1.15 -21.87
CA ASP A 89 0.83 1.74 -23.21
C ASP A 89 1.74 0.92 -24.16
N GLY A 90 2.39 -0.12 -23.64
CA GLY A 90 3.27 -1.02 -24.37
C GLY A 90 4.73 -0.57 -24.46
N SER A 91 5.08 0.61 -23.95
CA SER A 91 6.44 1.17 -24.00
C SER A 91 7.46 0.36 -23.20
N ALA A 92 7.03 -0.32 -22.13
CA ALA A 92 7.85 -1.20 -21.29
C ALA A 92 7.49 -2.69 -21.46
N LYS A 93 6.86 -3.08 -22.58
CA LYS A 93 6.38 -4.46 -22.78
C LYS A 93 7.51 -5.51 -22.69
N ASP A 94 8.69 -5.17 -23.19
CA ASP A 94 9.86 -6.05 -23.19
C ASP A 94 10.54 -6.13 -21.80
N GLU A 95 10.16 -5.26 -20.87
CA GLU A 95 10.62 -5.25 -19.47
C GLU A 95 9.72 -6.12 -18.56
N ILE A 96 8.59 -6.63 -19.07
CA ILE A 96 7.65 -7.43 -18.28
C ILE A 96 8.27 -8.80 -17.96
N GLU A 97 8.47 -9.04 -16.67
CA GLU A 97 8.90 -10.34 -16.17
C GLU A 97 7.70 -11.20 -15.75
N ARG A 98 7.77 -12.51 -16.00
CA ARG A 98 6.75 -13.48 -15.57
C ARG A 98 7.24 -14.23 -14.35
N LEU A 99 6.96 -13.69 -13.18
CA LEU A 99 7.42 -14.19 -11.88
C LEU A 99 6.30 -14.92 -11.14
N ASP A 100 6.61 -16.03 -10.49
CA ASP A 100 5.70 -16.63 -9.51
C ASP A 100 5.80 -15.94 -8.14
N ALA A 101 4.93 -16.33 -7.20
CA ALA A 101 4.88 -15.73 -5.86
C ALA A 101 6.20 -15.88 -5.08
N ALA A 102 6.89 -17.02 -5.22
CA ALA A 102 8.15 -17.29 -4.53
C ALA A 102 9.27 -16.38 -5.05
N GLN A 103 9.36 -16.22 -6.38
CA GLN A 103 10.33 -15.33 -7.02
C GLN A 103 10.11 -13.86 -6.64
N ILE A 104 8.86 -13.42 -6.52
CA ILE A 104 8.54 -12.05 -6.07
C ILE A 104 9.00 -11.85 -4.62
N VAL A 105 8.69 -12.81 -3.74
CA VAL A 105 9.05 -12.75 -2.32
C VAL A 105 10.56 -12.80 -2.10
N GLU A 106 11.29 -13.57 -2.89
CA GLU A 106 12.76 -13.59 -2.88
C GLU A 106 13.33 -12.20 -3.18
N ARG A 107 12.87 -11.54 -4.25
CA ARG A 107 13.29 -10.17 -4.58
C ARG A 107 12.90 -9.14 -3.52
N LEU A 108 11.72 -9.28 -2.92
CA LEU A 108 11.31 -8.43 -1.81
C LEU A 108 12.23 -8.60 -0.59
N ALA A 109 12.66 -9.84 -0.30
CA ALA A 109 13.60 -10.13 0.78
C ALA A 109 15.01 -9.61 0.47
N GLU A 110 15.47 -9.65 -0.78
CA GLU A 110 16.74 -9.05 -1.21
C GLU A 110 16.77 -7.53 -0.98
N LEU A 111 15.64 -6.85 -1.19
CA LEU A 111 15.51 -5.40 -1.02
C LEU A 111 15.29 -5.00 0.45
N GLY A 112 14.32 -5.64 1.11
CA GLY A 112 13.86 -5.27 2.46
C GLY A 112 14.52 -6.03 3.60
N GLY A 113 15.37 -7.02 3.30
CA GLY A 113 15.84 -8.02 4.25
C GLY A 113 14.73 -8.99 4.66
N GLU A 114 15.05 -9.88 5.61
CA GLU A 114 14.08 -10.89 6.10
C GLU A 114 12.92 -10.32 6.93
N ALA A 115 12.92 -9.01 7.22
CA ALA A 115 11.99 -8.36 8.15
C ALA A 115 11.23 -7.18 7.53
N PHE A 116 10.72 -7.33 6.31
CA PHE A 116 9.73 -6.39 5.77
C PHE A 116 8.33 -6.74 6.28
N ALA A 117 7.58 -5.73 6.72
CA ALA A 117 6.27 -5.90 7.36
C ALA A 117 5.11 -5.36 6.52
N HIS A 118 5.39 -4.74 5.37
CA HIS A 118 4.35 -4.13 4.52
C HIS A 118 4.77 -4.14 3.06
N VAL A 119 3.85 -4.56 2.18
CA VAL A 119 4.03 -4.60 0.73
C VAL A 119 2.83 -3.95 0.06
N THR A 120 3.06 -3.01 -0.85
CA THR A 120 2.02 -2.38 -1.66
C THR A 120 2.04 -2.97 -3.05
N LEU A 121 0.92 -3.58 -3.44
CA LEU A 121 0.67 -4.12 -4.77
C LEU A 121 -0.04 -3.04 -5.62
N SER A 122 0.52 -2.72 -6.79
CA SER A 122 0.02 -1.62 -7.64
C SER A 122 0.26 -1.90 -9.13
N GLY A 123 -0.19 -0.95 -9.98
CA GLY A 123 0.17 -0.66 -11.39
C GLY A 123 0.09 -1.79 -12.40
N GLY A 124 -0.24 -1.54 -13.67
CA GLY A 124 -1.61 -1.12 -13.96
C GLY A 124 -2.59 -2.14 -13.35
N ASN A 125 -3.83 -1.75 -13.11
CA ASN A 125 -4.83 -2.48 -12.33
C ASN A 125 -4.54 -3.95 -11.90
N PRO A 126 -3.98 -4.18 -10.69
CA PRO A 126 -3.73 -5.53 -10.17
C PRO A 126 -4.98 -6.42 -10.10
N ALA A 127 -6.17 -5.82 -10.05
CA ALA A 127 -7.45 -6.53 -10.03
C ALA A 127 -7.75 -7.30 -11.33
N LEU A 128 -6.94 -7.15 -12.38
CA LEU A 128 -7.00 -7.97 -13.59
C LEU A 128 -6.40 -9.36 -13.40
N LEU A 129 -5.71 -9.61 -12.28
CA LEU A 129 -4.97 -10.83 -12.01
C LEU A 129 -5.73 -11.72 -11.01
N PRO A 130 -6.56 -12.68 -11.48
CA PRO A 130 -7.36 -13.52 -10.58
C PRO A 130 -6.49 -14.40 -9.66
N GLY A 131 -5.30 -14.81 -10.12
CA GLY A 131 -4.37 -15.62 -9.35
C GLY A 131 -3.54 -14.85 -8.30
N LEU A 132 -3.62 -13.51 -8.24
CA LEU A 132 -2.79 -12.69 -7.33
C LEU A 132 -3.02 -13.01 -5.84
N GLY A 133 -4.15 -13.66 -5.53
CA GLY A 133 -4.42 -14.25 -4.22
C GLY A 133 -3.30 -15.15 -3.69
N GLU A 134 -2.58 -15.88 -4.54
CA GLU A 134 -1.45 -16.72 -4.13
C GLU A 134 -0.31 -15.89 -3.55
N LEU A 135 0.04 -14.76 -4.19
CA LEU A 135 1.07 -13.86 -3.68
C LEU A 135 0.66 -13.26 -2.33
N ILE A 136 -0.60 -12.87 -2.19
CA ILE A 136 -1.14 -12.32 -0.94
C ILE A 136 -1.00 -13.32 0.21
N ASP A 137 -1.38 -14.58 -0.02
CA ASP A 137 -1.24 -15.64 1.01
C ASP A 137 0.21 -15.85 1.44
N VAL A 138 1.15 -15.86 0.48
CA VAL A 138 2.57 -16.05 0.80
C VAL A 138 3.12 -14.86 1.59
N LEU A 139 2.69 -13.63 1.28
CA LEU A 139 3.08 -12.43 2.02
C LEU A 139 2.54 -12.45 3.46
N HIS A 140 1.26 -12.80 3.64
CA HIS A 140 0.66 -12.95 4.97
C HIS A 140 1.30 -14.06 5.79
N ALA A 141 1.63 -15.19 5.16
CA ALA A 141 2.32 -16.30 5.83
C ALA A 141 3.70 -15.90 6.39
N ARG A 142 4.32 -14.86 5.83
CA ARG A 142 5.55 -14.24 6.33
C ARG A 142 5.32 -13.15 7.39
N GLY A 143 4.07 -12.80 7.66
CA GLY A 143 3.69 -11.74 8.59
C GLY A 143 3.76 -10.32 8.01
N ALA A 144 3.79 -10.18 6.68
CA ALA A 144 3.70 -8.87 6.04
C ALA A 144 2.23 -8.49 5.80
N GLU A 145 1.87 -7.25 6.10
CA GLU A 145 0.61 -6.65 5.68
C GLU A 145 0.66 -6.28 4.19
N VAL A 146 -0.48 -6.37 3.52
CA VAL A 146 -0.62 -6.10 2.08
C VAL A 146 -1.55 -4.91 1.87
N ALA A 147 -1.04 -3.89 1.17
CA ALA A 147 -1.84 -2.83 0.60
C ALA A 147 -2.06 -3.06 -0.90
N LEU A 148 -3.19 -2.60 -1.44
CA LEU A 148 -3.50 -2.67 -2.86
C LEU A 148 -4.03 -1.33 -3.39
N GLU A 149 -3.53 -0.91 -4.54
CA GLU A 149 -4.07 0.22 -5.30
C GLU A 149 -4.80 -0.29 -6.56
N THR A 150 -6.09 0.05 -6.70
CA THR A 150 -6.90 -0.28 -7.89
C THR A 150 -7.85 0.87 -8.23
N GLN A 151 -8.29 0.98 -9.48
CA GLN A 151 -9.35 1.92 -9.85
C GLN A 151 -10.77 1.44 -9.52
N GLY A 152 -10.94 0.21 -9.02
CA GLY A 152 -12.27 -0.32 -8.69
C GLY A 152 -13.11 -0.69 -9.91
N SER A 153 -12.48 -1.09 -11.01
CA SER A 153 -13.17 -1.53 -12.24
C SER A 153 -13.34 -3.04 -12.34
N ARG A 154 -12.81 -3.82 -11.39
CA ARG A 154 -12.85 -5.29 -11.35
C ARG A 154 -12.88 -5.79 -9.91
N TRP A 155 -13.77 -6.74 -9.63
CA TRP A 155 -13.79 -7.49 -8.37
C TRP A 155 -12.85 -8.69 -8.45
N GLN A 156 -12.21 -9.00 -7.33
CA GLN A 156 -11.58 -10.29 -7.09
C GLN A 156 -11.92 -10.77 -5.69
N ASP A 157 -12.18 -12.06 -5.52
CA ASP A 157 -12.53 -12.63 -4.20
C ASP A 157 -11.40 -12.44 -3.17
N TRP A 158 -10.16 -12.28 -3.64
CA TRP A 158 -9.02 -12.02 -2.77
C TRP A 158 -8.97 -10.59 -2.21
N PHE A 159 -9.84 -9.67 -2.64
CA PHE A 159 -9.92 -8.32 -2.07
C PHE A 159 -10.20 -8.34 -0.56
N VAL A 160 -11.03 -9.27 -0.08
CA VAL A 160 -11.37 -9.36 1.36
C VAL A 160 -10.19 -9.77 2.25
N ARG A 161 -9.08 -10.20 1.65
CA ARG A 161 -7.83 -10.52 2.34
C ARG A 161 -6.85 -9.35 2.38
N ILE A 162 -7.04 -8.32 1.56
CA ILE A 162 -6.14 -7.16 1.55
C ILE A 162 -6.31 -6.38 2.86
N ASP A 163 -5.20 -6.10 3.55
CA ASP A 163 -5.24 -5.37 4.82
C ASP A 163 -5.61 -3.90 4.63
N GLN A 164 -5.15 -3.30 3.52
CA GLN A 164 -5.34 -1.88 3.20
C GLN A 164 -5.64 -1.69 1.70
N LEU A 165 -6.93 -1.69 1.34
CA LEU A 165 -7.39 -1.57 -0.05
C LEU A 165 -7.78 -0.13 -0.40
N THR A 166 -7.09 0.47 -1.37
CA THR A 166 -7.44 1.77 -1.94
C THR A 166 -8.15 1.56 -3.28
N LEU A 167 -9.41 1.99 -3.37
CA LEU A 167 -10.15 2.10 -4.62
C LEU A 167 -10.12 3.56 -5.11
N SER A 168 -9.64 3.78 -6.32
CA SER A 168 -9.51 5.11 -6.91
C SER A 168 -10.34 5.21 -8.19
N PRO A 169 -11.67 5.43 -8.08
CA PRO A 169 -12.49 5.62 -9.25
C PRO A 169 -12.06 6.91 -9.97
N LYS A 170 -11.97 6.86 -11.30
CA LYS A 170 -11.27 7.88 -12.07
C LYS A 170 -12.21 8.99 -12.51
N PRO A 171 -11.84 10.27 -12.29
CA PRO A 171 -12.68 11.42 -12.59
C PRO A 171 -12.68 11.73 -14.11
N PRO A 172 -13.57 12.63 -14.58
CA PRO A 172 -13.70 12.94 -16.01
C PRO A 172 -12.42 13.44 -16.69
N SER A 173 -11.55 14.19 -16.00
CA SER A 173 -10.27 14.64 -16.58
C SER A 173 -9.36 13.48 -17.03
N SER A 174 -9.56 12.28 -16.49
CA SER A 174 -8.83 11.07 -16.91
C SER A 174 -9.22 10.59 -18.30
N GLY A 175 -10.33 11.07 -18.87
CA GLY A 175 -10.93 10.55 -20.10
C GLY A 175 -11.65 9.21 -19.92
N MET A 176 -11.72 8.66 -18.71
CA MET A 176 -12.37 7.38 -18.42
C MET A 176 -13.77 7.59 -17.82
N GLU A 177 -14.69 6.69 -18.13
CA GLU A 177 -16.02 6.65 -17.52
C GLU A 177 -16.08 5.65 -16.36
N THR A 178 -16.63 6.08 -15.23
CA THR A 178 -16.87 5.20 -14.09
C THR A 178 -18.11 4.33 -14.33
N ASP A 179 -17.93 3.02 -14.30
CA ASP A 179 -19.04 2.05 -14.24
C ASP A 179 -19.57 1.99 -12.80
N TRP A 180 -20.57 2.83 -12.51
CA TRP A 180 -21.14 2.96 -11.17
C TRP A 180 -21.73 1.65 -10.63
N ALA A 181 -22.42 0.89 -11.48
CA ALA A 181 -23.04 -0.37 -11.05
C ALA A 181 -21.98 -1.39 -10.62
N ARG A 182 -20.83 -1.39 -11.30
CA ARG A 182 -19.71 -2.24 -10.91
C ARG A 182 -19.02 -1.78 -9.64
N LEU A 183 -18.84 -0.47 -9.47
CA LEU A 183 -18.28 0.07 -8.24
C LEU A 183 -19.21 -0.25 -7.05
N ASP A 184 -20.52 -0.11 -7.22
CA ASP A 184 -21.52 -0.49 -6.20
C ASP A 184 -21.39 -1.97 -5.82
N ASP A 185 -21.29 -2.87 -6.80
CA ASP A 185 -21.14 -4.32 -6.55
C ASP A 185 -19.85 -4.62 -5.78
N ILE A 186 -18.73 -3.97 -6.15
CA ILE A 186 -17.45 -4.13 -5.43
C ILE A 186 -17.57 -3.67 -3.98
N LEU A 187 -18.09 -2.47 -3.73
CA LEU A 187 -18.19 -1.95 -2.36
C LEU A 187 -19.18 -2.75 -1.51
N SER A 188 -20.32 -3.17 -2.08
CA SER A 188 -21.28 -4.07 -1.41
C SER A 188 -20.64 -5.41 -1.00
N ARG A 189 -19.79 -5.98 -1.86
CA ARG A 189 -19.05 -7.20 -1.53
C ARG A 189 -17.98 -7.00 -0.46
N LEU A 190 -17.33 -5.83 -0.43
CA LEU A 190 -16.38 -5.49 0.64
C LEU A 190 -17.10 -5.36 1.98
N GLU A 191 -18.25 -4.67 2.02
CA GLU A 191 -19.07 -4.51 3.22
C GLU A 191 -19.58 -5.87 3.75
N GLY A 192 -20.02 -6.76 2.85
CA GLY A 192 -20.50 -8.11 3.21
C GLY A 192 -19.39 -9.14 3.45
N GLY A 193 -18.14 -8.83 3.07
CA GLY A 193 -17.05 -9.79 2.89
C GLY A 193 -16.46 -10.37 4.17
N GLY A 194 -16.82 -9.85 5.35
CA GLY A 194 -16.37 -10.37 6.66
C GLY A 194 -14.85 -10.35 6.91
N GLY A 195 -14.06 -9.88 5.94
CA GLY A 195 -12.62 -9.70 6.05
C GLY A 195 -12.30 -8.59 7.05
N GLY A 196 -11.21 -8.74 7.81
CA GLY A 196 -10.75 -7.74 8.77
C GLY A 196 -10.00 -6.56 8.14
N GLY A 197 -9.82 -6.56 6.83
CA GLY A 197 -9.09 -5.52 6.08
C GLY A 197 -9.85 -4.20 6.00
N GLU A 198 -9.10 -3.11 5.97
CA GLU A 198 -9.66 -1.78 5.78
C GLU A 198 -9.64 -1.38 4.31
N TRP A 199 -10.64 -0.61 3.88
CA TRP A 199 -10.70 -0.10 2.52
C TRP A 199 -11.13 1.37 2.49
N SER A 200 -10.71 2.06 1.43
CA SER A 200 -10.93 3.49 1.26
C SER A 200 -11.15 3.87 -0.19
N LEU A 201 -11.75 5.05 -0.39
CA LEU A 201 -11.93 5.65 -1.70
C LEU A 201 -10.99 6.86 -1.84
N LYS A 202 -10.31 6.97 -2.98
CA LYS A 202 -9.39 8.08 -3.28
C LYS A 202 -9.64 8.67 -4.67
N VAL A 203 -10.04 9.93 -4.75
CA VAL A 203 -10.24 10.63 -6.03
C VAL A 203 -9.14 11.64 -6.27
N VAL A 204 -8.55 11.61 -7.46
CA VAL A 204 -7.60 12.62 -7.92
C VAL A 204 -8.38 13.79 -8.52
N VAL A 205 -7.96 15.03 -8.30
CA VAL A 205 -8.67 16.24 -8.73
C VAL A 205 -7.70 17.17 -9.46
N PHE A 206 -7.97 17.45 -10.74
CA PHE A 206 -7.25 18.43 -11.55
C PHE A 206 -7.99 19.76 -11.69
N ASP A 207 -9.32 19.70 -11.71
CA ASP A 207 -10.18 20.85 -11.96
C ASP A 207 -11.51 20.78 -11.20
N GLU A 208 -12.42 21.70 -11.50
CA GLU A 208 -13.73 21.76 -10.85
C GLU A 208 -14.65 20.60 -11.24
N ILE A 209 -14.51 20.08 -12.46
CA ILE A 209 -15.32 18.94 -12.92
C ILE A 209 -14.93 17.68 -12.15
N ASP A 210 -13.64 17.51 -11.87
CA ASP A 210 -13.15 16.44 -11.03
C ASP A 210 -13.57 16.61 -9.55
N LEU A 211 -13.62 17.85 -9.05
CA LEU A 211 -14.09 18.12 -7.70
C LEU A 211 -15.58 17.78 -7.54
N ASP A 212 -16.42 18.17 -8.50
CA ASP A 212 -17.83 17.78 -8.57
C ASP A 212 -18.00 16.25 -8.63
N TYR A 213 -17.12 15.58 -9.38
CA TYR A 213 -17.08 14.12 -9.40
C TYR A 213 -16.70 13.54 -8.03
N ALA A 214 -15.69 14.09 -7.36
CA ALA A 214 -15.29 13.65 -6.02
C ALA A 214 -16.43 13.79 -5.00
N ILE A 215 -17.17 14.91 -5.06
CA ILE A 215 -18.36 15.14 -4.24
C ILE A 215 -19.40 14.05 -4.52
N ARG A 216 -19.70 13.76 -5.78
CA ARG A 216 -20.64 12.70 -6.16
C ARG A 216 -20.21 11.32 -5.64
N VAL A 217 -18.92 11.00 -5.66
CA VAL A 217 -18.39 9.75 -5.09
C VAL A 217 -18.61 9.73 -3.58
N HIS A 218 -18.30 10.82 -2.87
CA HIS A 218 -18.46 10.91 -1.43
C HIS A 218 -19.94 10.81 -0.99
N GLU A 219 -20.83 11.53 -1.65
CA GLU A 219 -22.27 11.48 -1.37
C GLU A 219 -22.88 10.10 -1.63
N ARG A 220 -22.36 9.36 -2.62
CA ARG A 220 -22.79 8.00 -2.92
C ARG A 220 -22.36 7.00 -1.86
N TYR A 221 -21.19 7.21 -1.25
CA TYR A 221 -20.59 6.30 -0.27
C TYR A 221 -20.15 7.05 1.01
N PRO A 222 -21.11 7.61 1.78
CA PRO A 222 -20.84 8.60 2.83
C PRO A 222 -20.09 8.05 4.04
N ASP A 223 -20.15 6.74 4.26
CA ASP A 223 -19.53 6.08 5.42
C ASP A 223 -18.13 5.53 5.13
N VAL A 224 -17.68 5.62 3.88
CA VAL A 224 -16.37 5.14 3.44
C VAL A 224 -15.31 6.21 3.74
N SER A 225 -14.14 5.78 4.23
CA SER A 225 -12.99 6.69 4.36
C SER A 225 -12.64 7.27 2.99
N PHE A 226 -12.77 8.60 2.85
CA PHE A 226 -12.65 9.29 1.57
C PHE A 226 -11.43 10.22 1.54
N TYR A 227 -10.65 10.09 0.48
CA TYR A 227 -9.43 10.85 0.24
C TYR A 227 -9.53 11.61 -1.08
N VAL A 228 -9.07 12.86 -1.07
CA VAL A 228 -8.97 13.68 -2.28
C VAL A 228 -7.53 14.13 -2.45
N GLN A 229 -7.02 14.03 -3.67
CA GLN A 229 -5.61 14.27 -3.99
C GLN A 229 -5.49 15.21 -5.19
N PRO A 230 -4.63 16.24 -5.16
CA PRO A 230 -4.38 17.07 -6.33
C PRO A 230 -3.68 16.24 -7.41
N GLY A 231 -4.08 16.45 -8.66
CA GLY A 231 -3.45 15.81 -9.81
C GLY A 231 -2.07 16.40 -10.13
N ASN A 232 -1.13 15.54 -10.54
CA ASN A 232 0.16 15.98 -11.10
C ASN A 232 0.02 16.18 -12.61
N ALA A 233 -0.06 17.44 -13.04
CA ALA A 233 -0.24 17.81 -14.46
C ALA A 233 1.04 17.75 -15.30
N ASP A 234 2.22 17.76 -14.67
CA ASP A 234 3.50 17.76 -15.37
C ASP A 234 4.32 16.50 -15.04
N LEU A 235 4.06 15.46 -15.83
CA LEU A 235 4.78 14.19 -15.77
C LEU A 235 6.16 14.25 -16.43
N THR A 236 6.53 15.40 -17.01
CA THR A 236 7.75 15.55 -17.82
C THR A 236 8.82 16.39 -17.15
N GLU A 237 8.48 17.20 -16.16
CA GLU A 237 9.44 18.03 -15.42
C GLU A 237 10.49 17.14 -14.71
N PRO A 238 11.79 17.29 -15.07
CA PRO A 238 12.85 16.48 -14.48
C PRO A 238 13.38 17.02 -13.13
N GLU A 239 13.08 18.27 -12.74
CA GLU A 239 13.61 18.88 -11.52
C GLU A 239 12.57 18.83 -10.36
N PRO A 240 12.78 17.98 -9.32
CA PRO A 240 11.83 17.84 -8.21
C PRO A 240 11.54 19.16 -7.47
N ALA A 241 12.54 20.04 -7.36
CA ALA A 241 12.38 21.32 -6.68
C ALA A 241 11.39 22.26 -7.41
N ARG A 242 11.34 22.22 -8.74
CA ARG A 242 10.37 23.01 -9.52
C ARG A 242 8.98 22.41 -9.38
N MET A 243 8.87 21.09 -9.51
CA MET A 243 7.62 20.37 -9.30
C MET A 243 7.02 20.65 -7.93
N LEU A 244 7.82 20.59 -6.86
CA LEU A 244 7.35 20.79 -5.49
C LEU A 244 6.64 22.15 -5.33
N SER A 245 7.18 23.21 -5.94
CA SER A 245 6.56 24.53 -5.87
C SER A 245 5.17 24.56 -6.53
N THR A 246 5.03 23.97 -7.72
CA THR A 246 3.75 23.85 -8.44
C THR A 246 2.76 22.96 -7.69
N LEU A 247 3.21 21.77 -7.24
CA LEU A 247 2.38 20.81 -6.52
C LEU A 247 1.89 21.37 -5.18
N ALA A 248 2.71 22.14 -4.47
CA ALA A 248 2.32 22.79 -3.23
C ALA A 248 1.22 23.85 -3.46
N VAL A 249 1.33 24.66 -4.53
CA VAL A 249 0.29 25.63 -4.91
C VAL A 249 -1.02 24.93 -5.30
N GLN A 250 -0.94 23.84 -6.07
CA GLN A 250 -2.12 23.03 -6.42
C GLN A 250 -2.78 22.41 -5.20
N TYR A 251 -1.97 21.89 -4.27
CA TYR A 251 -2.45 21.33 -3.02
C TYR A 251 -3.14 22.40 -2.15
N GLU A 252 -2.54 23.58 -1.99
CA GLU A 252 -3.17 24.70 -1.27
C GLU A 252 -4.51 25.09 -1.90
N ALA A 253 -4.56 25.24 -3.22
CA ALA A 253 -5.79 25.59 -3.93
C ALA A 253 -6.91 24.56 -3.72
N LEU A 254 -6.58 23.27 -3.76
CA LEU A 254 -7.55 22.20 -3.50
C LEU A 254 -8.02 22.18 -2.03
N VAL A 255 -7.10 22.36 -1.08
CA VAL A 255 -7.43 22.46 0.35
C VAL A 255 -8.39 23.63 0.60
N GLN A 256 -8.13 24.80 0.01
CA GLN A 256 -9.02 25.96 0.13
C GLN A 256 -10.43 25.64 -0.38
N ARG A 257 -10.56 25.03 -1.57
CA ARG A 257 -11.88 24.64 -2.10
C ARG A 257 -12.61 23.65 -1.21
N ILE A 258 -11.90 22.66 -0.66
CA ILE A 258 -12.52 21.64 0.20
C ILE A 258 -12.94 22.23 1.55
N MET A 259 -12.17 23.15 2.13
CA MET A 259 -12.56 23.83 3.38
C MET A 259 -13.87 24.61 3.25
N ASP A 260 -14.15 25.15 2.06
CA ASP A 260 -15.36 25.91 1.75
C ASP A 260 -16.54 25.03 1.25
N GLU A 261 -16.33 23.73 1.02
CA GLU A 261 -17.33 22.83 0.45
C GLU A 261 -18.10 22.06 1.55
N PRO A 262 -19.36 22.45 1.86
CA PRO A 262 -20.12 21.85 2.95
C PRO A 262 -20.52 20.38 2.72
N ARG A 263 -20.41 19.85 1.50
CA ARG A 263 -20.69 18.43 1.20
C ARG A 263 -19.52 17.51 1.51
N LEU A 264 -18.30 18.02 1.64
CA LEU A 264 -17.07 17.24 1.87
C LEU A 264 -16.59 17.31 3.33
N GLN A 265 -17.45 16.99 4.29
CA GLN A 265 -17.14 17.17 5.72
C GLN A 265 -16.21 16.07 6.29
N ARG A 266 -16.19 14.88 5.68
CA ARG A 266 -15.46 13.70 6.16
C ARG A 266 -14.44 13.23 5.13
N VAL A 267 -13.63 14.16 4.65
CA VAL A 267 -12.59 13.91 3.65
C VAL A 267 -11.21 14.20 4.20
N SER A 268 -10.21 13.44 3.74
CA SER A 268 -8.80 13.77 3.92
C SER A 268 -8.23 14.31 2.61
N VAL A 269 -7.64 15.51 2.64
CA VAL A 269 -6.96 16.09 1.49
C VAL A 269 -5.47 15.79 1.64
N LEU A 270 -4.88 15.04 0.71
CA LEU A 270 -3.48 14.61 0.79
C LEU A 270 -2.75 14.86 -0.53
N PRO A 271 -1.45 15.20 -0.50
CA PRO A 271 -0.63 15.27 -1.70
C PRO A 271 -0.08 13.88 -2.09
N GLN A 272 0.66 13.82 -3.21
CA GLN A 272 1.57 12.71 -3.52
C GLN A 272 2.93 12.97 -2.85
N LEU A 273 3.13 12.45 -1.64
CA LEU A 273 4.33 12.73 -0.85
C LEU A 273 5.63 12.28 -1.55
N HIS A 274 5.59 11.16 -2.28
CA HIS A 274 6.76 10.66 -3.00
C HIS A 274 7.18 11.62 -4.13
N THR A 275 6.22 12.26 -4.81
CA THR A 275 6.49 13.25 -5.87
C THR A 275 7.12 14.52 -5.31
N TRP A 276 6.78 14.90 -4.07
CA TRP A 276 7.42 16.01 -3.38
C TRP A 276 8.89 15.74 -3.06
N LEU A 277 9.25 14.49 -2.78
CA LEU A 277 10.61 14.09 -2.42
C LEU A 277 11.48 13.82 -3.67
N TRP A 278 10.90 13.20 -4.69
CA TRP A 278 11.66 12.63 -5.80
C TRP A 278 11.16 13.01 -7.19
N GLY A 279 10.13 13.86 -7.29
CA GLY A 279 9.52 14.22 -8.57
C GLY A 279 8.91 13.01 -9.28
N ASN A 280 9.02 12.97 -10.60
CA ASN A 280 8.53 11.87 -11.46
C ASN A 280 9.48 10.66 -11.52
N LYS A 281 10.43 10.53 -10.58
CA LYS A 281 11.39 9.43 -10.58
C LYS A 281 10.67 8.09 -10.32
N ARG A 282 11.01 7.07 -11.11
CA ARG A 282 10.52 5.69 -10.94
C ARG A 282 11.33 4.91 -9.91
N GLY A 283 10.75 3.83 -9.38
CA GLY A 283 11.42 2.90 -8.47
C GLY A 283 11.87 3.50 -7.13
N VAL A 284 11.15 4.53 -6.64
CA VAL A 284 11.42 5.21 -5.38
C VAL A 284 10.21 5.26 -4.48
#